data_AF-A0AA39KV97-F1
#
_entry.id   AF-A0AA39KV97-F1
#
_cell.length_a   1.000
_cell.length_b   1.000
_cell.length_c   1.000
_cell.angle_alpha   90.00
_cell.angle_beta   90.00
_cell.angle_gamma   90.00
#
_symmetry.space_group_name_H-M   'P 1'
#
loop_
_entity.id
_entity.type
_entity.pdbx_description
1 polymer ?
#
loop_
_entity_poly.entity_id
_entity_poly.type
_entity_poly.pdbx_seq_one_letter_code
_entity_poly.pdbx_strand_id
1 'polypeptide(L)'
;MAEFGRVLVENTRDIKDRWLEPDWSFNVGEAVLAIQPVTLSSFEVGIVVLGERNLYCFRDNCTSIKYTKKLDYNPLCCHAYVIEPDGKLMVLVVADTDTLLVYEGTTLKWSAQLPFTPVAVTRANFQHLEGVVVILSDEGRLEACYLGAEPSLFIAPPMHRRGFDYQAAEQELIELRKSGKNTGRSGDHMSNATLESELLINVNIPNILEQSSPSSLITTNNDVKYPELICKINIELSSYTSLHDVQIILDVMKPLHVIEYYYSFSNLRDRQTIQPMIYINDDLPLLSSELRVTATYETDNGDLRIVQKIIQLPLRIVLRACPPENTTSFSATIKCLDPLINFNQLFPVIYHVCECVCLNRLLPFVGLLKCLFYVDINQKVRGFISLKKNNFRLYCKRSIVADSDFYDEFIPDTSQRQPSNALGLCYIHSGHVVTIVAGTNTNRYRVQSNDALSMTLIIQMLVGRLNSRLPGRIVTSIGQNHLQLIHSHIDAHFAIRERIKEISNEIELMTAQLRNVEKKLLRSVRETNVRSLASTGLPFIFNSTYELLTSQLDQLQAAQVERDRAGHGLECAVKLVLVLLRPNVQDDDKYAILESAIGFVPLPRDDIVCN
;
A
#
# COMPACT_ATOMS: atom_id res chain seq x y z
N MET A 1 -20.31 -31.09 -29.59
CA MET A 1 -19.26 -32.04 -30.01
C MET A 1 -19.70 -33.41 -29.52
N ALA A 2 -20.05 -34.40 -30.32
CA ALA A 2 -19.55 -34.76 -31.65
C ALA A 2 -20.68 -34.88 -32.70
N GLU A 3 -20.38 -34.39 -33.91
CA GLU A 3 -21.10 -34.66 -35.14
C GLU A 3 -20.78 -36.09 -35.61
N PHE A 4 -21.79 -36.90 -35.92
CA PHE A 4 -21.63 -38.05 -36.82
C PHE A 4 -22.90 -38.23 -37.65
N GLY A 5 -22.77 -38.00 -38.96
CA GLY A 5 -23.83 -38.22 -39.94
C GLY A 5 -23.41 -37.77 -41.32
N ARG A 6 -22.39 -38.42 -41.89
CA ARG A 6 -21.90 -38.17 -43.25
C ARG A 6 -22.99 -38.43 -44.29
N VAL A 7 -23.11 -37.48 -45.21
CA VAL A 7 -23.73 -37.65 -46.52
C VAL A 7 -22.93 -38.70 -47.30
N LEU A 8 -23.55 -39.85 -47.59
CA LEU A 8 -23.12 -40.77 -48.63
C LEU A 8 -24.31 -40.99 -49.55
N VAL A 9 -24.26 -40.35 -50.72
CA VAL A 9 -25.16 -40.63 -51.84
C VAL A 9 -24.47 -41.70 -52.67
N GLU A 10 -24.87 -42.95 -52.49
CA GLU A 10 -24.63 -44.02 -53.47
C GLU A 10 -25.96 -44.66 -53.87
N ASN A 11 -26.12 -44.79 -55.19
CA ASN A 11 -27.29 -45.33 -55.86
C ASN A 11 -27.50 -46.82 -55.54
N THR A 12 -28.55 -47.14 -54.78
CA THR A 12 -29.13 -48.49 -54.75
C THR A 12 -30.67 -48.43 -54.71
N ARG A 13 -31.24 -48.69 -55.90
CA ARG A 13 -32.52 -49.38 -56.21
C ARG A 13 -33.57 -49.54 -55.09
N ASP A 14 -34.73 -48.92 -55.34
CA ASP A 14 -36.11 -49.37 -55.01
C ASP A 14 -36.32 -50.23 -53.76
N ILE A 15 -36.19 -49.62 -52.59
CA ILE A 15 -37.05 -49.92 -51.44
C ILE A 15 -37.78 -48.61 -51.16
N LYS A 16 -39.11 -48.59 -51.27
CA LYS A 16 -39.91 -47.46 -50.78
C LYS A 16 -39.73 -47.41 -49.27
N ASP A 17 -38.75 -46.64 -48.81
CA ASP A 17 -38.61 -46.28 -47.40
C ASP A 17 -39.92 -45.63 -46.97
N ARG A 18 -40.73 -46.36 -46.18
CA ARG A 18 -41.84 -45.79 -45.45
C ARG A 18 -41.23 -45.12 -44.23
N TRP A 19 -41.09 -43.81 -44.30
CA TRP A 19 -40.70 -42.99 -43.15
C TRP A 19 -41.81 -43.14 -42.11
N LEU A 20 -41.47 -43.66 -40.93
CA LEU A 20 -42.39 -43.75 -39.80
C LEU A 20 -42.56 -42.34 -39.23
N GLU A 21 -43.72 -41.73 -39.46
CA GLU A 21 -44.08 -40.48 -38.81
C GLU A 21 -44.58 -40.77 -37.38
N PRO A 22 -44.10 -40.03 -36.37
CA PRO A 22 -44.58 -40.20 -35.00
C PRO A 22 -46.03 -39.73 -34.90
N ASP A 23 -46.86 -40.49 -34.18
CA ASP A 23 -48.27 -40.14 -33.93
C ASP A 23 -48.41 -38.80 -33.17
N TRP A 24 -47.42 -38.48 -32.33
CA TRP A 24 -47.27 -37.19 -31.68
C TRP A 24 -45.81 -36.96 -31.27
N SER A 25 -45.43 -35.70 -31.08
CA SER A 25 -44.12 -35.29 -30.57
C SER A 25 -44.27 -34.13 -29.60
N PHE A 26 -43.55 -34.15 -28.49
CA PHE A 26 -43.55 -33.08 -27.50
C PHE A 26 -42.11 -32.64 -27.18
N ASN A 27 -41.83 -31.33 -27.26
CA ASN A 27 -40.50 -30.80 -26.94
C ASN A 27 -40.40 -30.46 -25.45
N VAL A 28 -39.70 -31.31 -24.71
CA VAL A 28 -39.49 -31.17 -23.26
C VAL A 28 -38.44 -30.09 -22.93
N GLY A 29 -37.54 -29.78 -23.87
CA GLY A 29 -36.47 -28.78 -23.69
C GLY A 29 -35.23 -29.27 -22.92
N GLU A 30 -35.19 -30.55 -22.54
CA GLU A 30 -34.05 -31.21 -21.88
C GLU A 30 -33.94 -32.69 -22.29
N ALA A 31 -32.82 -33.33 -21.93
CA ALA A 31 -32.63 -34.77 -22.16
C ALA A 31 -33.44 -35.60 -21.14
N VAL A 32 -33.88 -36.78 -21.56
CA VAL A 32 -34.72 -37.69 -20.78
C VAL A 32 -33.89 -38.84 -20.25
N LEU A 33 -33.92 -39.05 -18.93
CA LEU A 33 -33.24 -40.14 -18.23
C LEU A 33 -34.09 -41.41 -18.18
N ALA A 34 -35.39 -41.29 -17.89
CA ALA A 34 -36.29 -42.43 -17.77
C ALA A 34 -37.72 -42.08 -18.21
N ILE A 35 -38.40 -43.07 -18.80
CA ILE A 35 -39.82 -42.99 -19.19
C ILE A 35 -40.52 -44.22 -18.61
N GLN A 36 -41.60 -44.00 -17.86
CA GLN A 36 -42.40 -45.08 -17.29
C GLN A 36 -43.90 -44.82 -17.50
N PRO A 37 -44.61 -45.70 -18.23
CA PRO A 37 -46.07 -45.66 -18.28
C PRO A 37 -46.66 -46.27 -17.00
N VAL A 38 -47.72 -45.65 -16.48
CA VAL A 38 -48.40 -46.06 -15.26
C VAL A 38 -49.91 -45.99 -15.45
N THR A 39 -50.61 -47.10 -15.23
CA THR A 39 -52.07 -47.15 -15.26
C THR A 39 -52.64 -46.56 -13.97
N LEU A 40 -53.26 -45.38 -14.05
CA LEU A 40 -53.84 -44.65 -12.91
C LEU A 40 -55.22 -45.18 -12.54
N SER A 41 -56.03 -45.50 -13.55
CA SER A 41 -57.35 -46.12 -13.41
C SER A 41 -57.64 -47.01 -14.63
N SER A 42 -58.79 -47.69 -14.67
CA SER A 42 -59.19 -48.52 -15.81
C SER A 42 -59.28 -47.76 -17.16
N PHE A 43 -59.32 -46.43 -17.14
CA PHE A 43 -59.46 -45.58 -18.32
C PHE A 43 -58.40 -44.47 -18.42
N GLU A 44 -57.45 -44.37 -17.49
CA GLU A 44 -56.42 -43.32 -17.48
C GLU A 44 -55.01 -43.91 -17.29
N VAL A 45 -54.11 -43.61 -18.20
CA VAL A 45 -52.66 -43.90 -18.15
C VAL A 45 -51.90 -42.58 -18.04
N GLY A 46 -51.02 -42.52 -17.05
CA GLY A 46 -50.03 -41.46 -16.91
C GLY A 46 -48.69 -41.91 -17.49
N ILE A 47 -48.03 -41.06 -18.27
CA ILE A 47 -46.64 -41.30 -18.70
C ILE A 47 -45.73 -40.42 -17.86
N VAL A 48 -44.98 -41.02 -16.95
CA VAL A 48 -44.00 -40.33 -16.13
C VAL A 48 -42.68 -40.27 -16.90
N VAL A 49 -42.15 -39.06 -17.05
CA VAL A 49 -40.89 -38.78 -17.76
C VAL A 49 -39.97 -38.03 -16.81
N LEU A 50 -38.80 -38.60 -16.53
CA LEU A 50 -37.75 -37.98 -15.75
C LEU A 50 -36.72 -37.36 -16.69
N GLY A 51 -36.58 -36.04 -16.67
CA GLY A 51 -35.51 -35.31 -17.33
C GLY A 51 -34.33 -35.05 -16.40
N GLU A 52 -33.32 -34.33 -16.89
CA GLU A 52 -32.15 -33.93 -16.09
C GLU A 52 -32.49 -32.93 -14.98
N ARG A 53 -33.53 -32.10 -15.14
CA ARG A 53 -33.91 -31.08 -14.15
C ARG A 53 -35.40 -31.06 -13.81
N ASN A 54 -36.25 -31.76 -14.56
CA ASN A 54 -37.68 -31.78 -14.27
C ASN A 54 -38.26 -33.20 -14.34
N LEU A 55 -39.31 -33.40 -13.54
CA LEU A 55 -40.18 -34.57 -13.59
C LEU A 55 -41.51 -34.17 -14.23
N TYR A 56 -41.90 -34.87 -15.30
CA TYR A 56 -43.16 -34.67 -16.02
C TYR A 56 -44.08 -35.86 -15.83
N CYS A 57 -45.39 -35.59 -15.75
CA CYS A 57 -46.42 -36.60 -15.91
C CYS A 57 -47.35 -36.16 -17.05
N PHE A 58 -47.35 -36.89 -18.16
CA PHE A 58 -48.28 -36.68 -19.28
C PHE A 58 -49.58 -37.48 -19.07
N ARG A 59 -50.67 -37.00 -19.67
CA ARG A 59 -51.93 -37.76 -19.77
C ARG A 59 -51.93 -38.69 -20.98
N ASP A 60 -52.94 -39.55 -21.10
CA ASP A 60 -53.13 -40.50 -22.21
C ASP A 60 -53.00 -39.90 -23.61
N ASN A 61 -53.44 -38.66 -23.79
CA ASN A 61 -53.38 -37.96 -25.08
C ASN A 61 -51.97 -37.47 -25.46
N CYS A 62 -50.98 -37.70 -24.59
CA CYS A 62 -49.54 -37.42 -24.74
C CYS A 62 -49.14 -35.99 -25.13
N THR A 63 -50.12 -35.10 -25.31
CA THR A 63 -49.98 -33.71 -25.71
C THR A 63 -50.27 -32.77 -24.54
N SER A 64 -50.99 -33.25 -23.52
CA SER A 64 -51.27 -32.49 -22.30
C SER A 64 -50.48 -33.03 -21.11
N ILE A 65 -49.78 -32.11 -20.43
CA ILE A 65 -49.06 -32.39 -19.19
C ILE A 65 -50.05 -32.31 -18.02
N LYS A 66 -50.10 -33.36 -17.19
CA LYS A 66 -50.88 -33.39 -15.94
C LYS A 66 -50.23 -32.52 -14.86
N TYR A 67 -48.91 -32.64 -14.70
CA TYR A 67 -48.11 -31.75 -13.87
C TYR A 67 -46.63 -31.83 -14.26
N THR A 68 -45.88 -30.78 -13.90
CA THR A 68 -44.42 -30.74 -13.97
C THR A 68 -43.88 -30.34 -12.62
N LYS A 69 -42.81 -31.00 -12.18
CA LYS A 69 -42.04 -30.65 -10.98
C LYS A 69 -40.61 -30.33 -11.40
N LYS A 70 -40.18 -29.10 -11.19
CA LYS A 70 -38.76 -28.75 -11.25
C LYS A 70 -38.03 -29.35 -10.05
N LEU A 71 -36.90 -30.00 -10.32
CA LEU A 71 -36.02 -30.62 -9.35
C LEU A 71 -34.81 -29.69 -9.17
N ASP A 72 -34.54 -29.31 -7.92
CA ASP A 72 -33.38 -28.47 -7.57
C ASP A 72 -32.12 -29.33 -7.25
N TYR A 73 -32.13 -30.57 -7.70
CA TYR A 73 -31.05 -31.56 -7.56
C TYR A 73 -30.97 -32.40 -8.85
N ASN A 74 -29.87 -33.13 -9.06
CA ASN A 74 -29.72 -33.99 -10.23
C ASN A 74 -30.35 -35.36 -9.95
N PRO A 75 -31.45 -35.75 -10.63
CA PRO A 75 -32.02 -37.07 -10.47
C PRO A 75 -31.20 -38.11 -11.25
N LEU A 76 -31.11 -39.33 -10.72
CA LEU A 76 -30.43 -40.46 -11.35
C LEU A 76 -31.42 -41.44 -11.97
N CYS A 77 -32.38 -41.90 -11.17
CA CYS A 77 -33.40 -42.84 -11.59
C CYS A 77 -34.74 -42.55 -10.89
N CYS A 78 -35.83 -43.06 -11.46
CA CYS A 78 -37.15 -42.97 -10.86
C CYS A 78 -37.94 -44.27 -10.98
N HIS A 79 -38.92 -44.43 -10.10
CA HIS A 79 -39.93 -45.48 -10.21
C HIS A 79 -41.29 -44.96 -9.77
N ALA A 80 -42.26 -45.04 -10.67
CA ALA A 80 -43.63 -44.62 -10.44
C ALA A 80 -44.52 -45.83 -10.11
N TYR A 81 -45.39 -45.68 -9.11
CA TYR A 81 -46.34 -46.70 -8.67
C TYR A 81 -47.66 -46.07 -8.22
N VAL A 82 -48.74 -46.85 -8.21
CA VAL A 82 -50.07 -46.40 -7.78
C VAL A 82 -50.45 -47.09 -6.47
N ILE A 83 -51.07 -46.35 -5.56
CA ILE A 83 -51.62 -46.88 -4.31
C ILE A 83 -53.13 -47.06 -4.47
N GLU A 84 -53.63 -48.29 -4.31
CA GLU A 84 -55.06 -48.64 -4.29
C GLU A 84 -55.63 -48.57 -2.86
N PRO A 85 -56.92 -48.21 -2.66
CA PRO A 85 -57.96 -47.93 -3.67
C PRO A 85 -58.01 -46.49 -4.19
N ASP A 86 -57.23 -45.57 -3.61
CA ASP A 86 -57.29 -44.13 -3.88
C ASP A 86 -56.83 -43.72 -5.30
N GLY A 87 -56.12 -44.61 -6.03
CA GLY A 87 -55.62 -44.32 -7.37
C GLY A 87 -54.52 -43.25 -7.40
N LYS A 88 -53.83 -43.02 -6.27
CA LYS A 88 -52.80 -41.97 -6.14
C LYS A 88 -51.50 -42.41 -6.79
N LEU A 89 -51.02 -41.61 -7.73
CA LEU A 89 -49.70 -41.75 -8.35
C LEU A 89 -48.61 -41.27 -7.40
N MET A 90 -47.71 -42.18 -7.06
CA MET A 90 -46.50 -41.92 -6.29
C MET A 90 -45.28 -42.12 -7.18
N VAL A 91 -44.30 -41.24 -7.08
CA VAL A 91 -43.05 -41.33 -7.84
C VAL A 91 -41.87 -41.29 -6.88
N LEU A 92 -41.08 -42.38 -6.87
CA LEU A 92 -39.76 -42.44 -6.27
C LEU A 92 -38.77 -41.77 -7.21
N VAL A 93 -37.99 -40.82 -6.74
CA VAL A 93 -36.89 -40.18 -7.47
C VAL A 93 -35.65 -40.26 -6.60
N VAL A 94 -34.55 -40.72 -7.16
CA VAL A 94 -33.26 -40.76 -6.45
C VAL A 94 -32.37 -39.63 -6.94
N ALA A 95 -31.80 -38.86 -6.02
CA ALA A 95 -30.83 -37.82 -6.34
C ALA A 95 -29.39 -38.36 -6.33
N ASP A 96 -28.48 -37.61 -6.95
CA ASP A 96 -27.02 -37.81 -6.91
C ASP A 96 -26.39 -37.74 -5.51
N THR A 97 -27.14 -37.24 -4.52
CA THR A 97 -26.72 -37.11 -3.11
C THR A 97 -27.11 -38.31 -2.23
N ASP A 98 -27.34 -39.48 -2.83
CA ASP A 98 -27.78 -40.70 -2.13
C ASP A 98 -29.12 -40.51 -1.41
N THR A 99 -30.00 -39.64 -1.89
CA THR A 99 -31.30 -39.39 -1.26
C THR A 99 -32.45 -39.93 -2.11
N LEU A 100 -33.35 -40.69 -1.48
CA LEU A 100 -34.60 -41.17 -2.05
C LEU A 100 -35.72 -40.20 -1.70
N LEU A 101 -36.36 -39.63 -2.71
CA LEU A 101 -37.48 -38.70 -2.58
C LEU A 101 -38.76 -39.33 -3.11
N VAL A 102 -39.83 -39.29 -2.31
CA VAL A 102 -41.13 -39.85 -2.66
C VAL A 102 -42.13 -38.72 -2.90
N TYR A 103 -42.61 -38.58 -4.13
CA TYR A 103 -43.54 -37.53 -4.54
C TYR A 103 -44.96 -38.05 -4.75
N GLU A 104 -45.96 -37.26 -4.32
CA GLU A 104 -47.34 -37.32 -4.78
C GLU A 104 -47.61 -36.06 -5.62
N GLY A 105 -47.75 -36.20 -6.94
CA GLY A 105 -47.81 -35.06 -7.84
C GLY A 105 -46.54 -34.19 -7.78
N THR A 106 -46.69 -32.93 -7.34
CA THR A 106 -45.58 -31.98 -7.12
C THR A 106 -45.14 -31.88 -5.65
N THR A 107 -45.80 -32.60 -4.75
CA THR A 107 -45.60 -32.56 -3.30
C THR A 107 -44.67 -33.66 -2.83
N LEU A 108 -43.63 -33.32 -2.07
CA LEU A 108 -42.73 -34.30 -1.46
C LEU A 108 -43.42 -34.87 -0.21
N LYS A 109 -43.57 -36.19 -0.15
CA LYS A 109 -44.19 -36.91 0.98
C LYS A 109 -43.18 -37.54 1.91
N TRP A 110 -42.06 -38.00 1.37
CA TRP A 110 -41.01 -38.63 2.15
C TRP A 110 -39.64 -38.35 1.53
N SER A 111 -38.63 -38.27 2.38
CA SER A 111 -37.23 -38.22 1.97
C SER A 111 -36.42 -39.10 2.92
N ALA A 112 -35.55 -39.94 2.39
CA ALA A 112 -34.70 -40.82 3.17
C ALA A 112 -33.30 -40.91 2.56
N GLN A 113 -32.28 -41.00 3.41
CA GLN A 113 -30.91 -41.27 2.98
C GLN A 113 -30.78 -42.75 2.61
N LEU A 114 -30.21 -43.01 1.44
CA LEU A 114 -29.85 -44.34 0.96
C LEU A 114 -28.42 -44.70 1.40
N PRO A 115 -28.10 -46.00 1.53
CA PRO A 115 -26.76 -46.46 1.89
C PRO A 115 -25.71 -46.26 0.79
N PHE A 116 -26.13 -46.05 -0.46
CA PHE A 116 -25.30 -45.81 -1.65
C PHE A 116 -26.15 -45.21 -2.79
N THR A 117 -25.50 -44.76 -3.88
CA THR A 117 -26.13 -44.20 -5.10
C THR A 117 -26.66 -45.32 -5.99
N PRO A 118 -27.98 -45.54 -6.11
CA PRO A 118 -28.51 -46.56 -7.01
C PRO A 118 -28.60 -46.08 -8.46
N VAL A 119 -28.29 -46.97 -9.39
CA VAL A 119 -28.56 -46.80 -10.82
C VAL A 119 -30.02 -47.10 -11.14
N ALA A 120 -30.65 -48.01 -10.39
CA ALA A 120 -32.05 -48.35 -10.56
C ALA A 120 -32.75 -48.55 -9.21
N VAL A 121 -34.01 -48.13 -9.15
CA VAL A 121 -34.90 -48.29 -8.01
C VAL A 121 -36.21 -48.92 -8.46
N THR A 122 -36.80 -49.82 -7.66
CA THR A 122 -38.09 -50.46 -7.95
C THR A 122 -38.81 -50.82 -6.67
N ARG A 123 -40.15 -50.79 -6.69
CA ARG A 123 -40.98 -51.29 -5.59
C ARG A 123 -41.34 -52.77 -5.85
N ALA A 124 -41.07 -53.64 -4.89
CA ALA A 124 -41.35 -55.08 -4.99
C ALA A 124 -42.17 -55.58 -3.78
N ASN A 125 -42.93 -56.67 -4.01
CA ASN A 125 -43.67 -57.36 -2.97
C ASN A 125 -43.04 -58.73 -2.73
N PHE A 126 -42.65 -59.00 -1.48
CA PHE A 126 -42.15 -60.30 -1.03
C PHE A 126 -43.23 -61.05 -0.24
N GLN A 127 -43.09 -62.36 -0.06
CA GLN A 127 -44.15 -63.27 0.43
C GLN A 127 -44.83 -62.84 1.76
N HIS A 128 -44.21 -61.97 2.55
CA HIS A 128 -44.78 -61.39 3.77
C HIS A 128 -44.55 -59.88 3.95
N LEU A 129 -44.03 -59.19 2.92
CA LEU A 129 -43.69 -57.77 3.00
C LEU A 129 -44.01 -57.08 1.68
N GLU A 130 -45.06 -56.27 1.68
CA GLU A 130 -45.48 -55.49 0.52
C GLU A 130 -44.79 -54.12 0.50
N GLY A 131 -44.44 -53.65 -0.69
CA GLY A 131 -43.92 -52.31 -0.89
C GLY A 131 -42.47 -52.08 -0.46
N VAL A 132 -41.65 -53.12 -0.55
CA VAL A 132 -40.20 -53.02 -0.30
C VAL A 132 -39.54 -52.26 -1.45
N VAL A 133 -38.64 -51.33 -1.11
CA VAL A 133 -37.88 -50.57 -2.11
C VAL A 133 -36.59 -51.31 -2.38
N VAL A 134 -36.43 -51.81 -3.60
CA VAL A 134 -35.22 -52.50 -4.06
C VAL A 134 -34.35 -51.52 -4.81
N ILE A 135 -33.08 -51.42 -4.41
CA ILE A 135 -32.07 -50.53 -4.99
C ILE A 135 -30.88 -51.33 -5.51
N LEU A 136 -30.37 -50.95 -6.69
CA LEU A 136 -29.23 -51.58 -7.36
C LEU A 136 -28.13 -50.55 -7.65
N SER A 137 -26.91 -50.81 -7.18
CA SER A 137 -25.70 -50.03 -7.50
C SER A 137 -25.07 -50.50 -8.82
N ASP A 138 -24.29 -49.60 -9.43
CA ASP A 138 -23.36 -49.87 -10.52
C ASP A 138 -22.30 -50.93 -10.22
N GLU A 139 -21.88 -51.09 -8.96
CA GLU A 139 -20.96 -52.14 -8.50
C GLU A 139 -21.62 -53.53 -8.39
N GLY A 140 -22.94 -53.63 -8.66
CA GLY A 140 -23.69 -54.89 -8.57
C GLY A 140 -24.22 -55.20 -7.16
N ARG A 141 -24.17 -54.24 -6.23
CA ARG A 141 -24.82 -54.39 -4.91
C ARG A 141 -26.33 -54.22 -5.04
N LEU A 142 -27.08 -55.21 -4.58
CA LEU A 142 -28.54 -55.21 -4.56
C LEU A 142 -29.03 -55.25 -3.11
N GLU A 143 -29.80 -54.25 -2.70
CA GLU A 143 -30.36 -54.16 -1.35
C GLU A 143 -31.88 -53.92 -1.39
N ALA A 144 -32.57 -54.54 -0.44
CA ALA A 144 -34.01 -54.40 -0.25
C ALA A 144 -34.26 -53.61 1.05
N CYS A 145 -34.73 -52.38 0.90
CA CYS A 145 -34.86 -51.40 1.97
C CYS A 145 -36.34 -51.13 2.31
N TYR A 146 -36.58 -50.77 3.57
CA TYR A 146 -37.84 -50.21 4.03
C TYR A 146 -37.61 -48.78 4.55
N LEU A 147 -38.65 -47.95 4.56
CA LEU A 147 -38.55 -46.57 5.03
C LEU A 147 -38.56 -46.55 6.57
N GLY A 148 -37.47 -46.10 7.18
CA GLY A 148 -37.38 -45.96 8.64
C GLY A 148 -38.20 -44.78 9.17
N ALA A 149 -39.04 -45.00 10.19
CA ALA A 149 -39.87 -43.97 10.80
C ALA A 149 -39.24 -43.32 12.05
N GLU A 150 -38.07 -43.80 12.49
CA GLU A 150 -37.36 -43.26 13.64
C GLU A 150 -36.30 -42.23 13.18
N PRO A 151 -36.35 -40.97 13.67
CA PRO A 151 -35.32 -39.99 13.34
C PRO A 151 -33.99 -40.39 13.98
N SER A 152 -32.90 -40.29 13.22
CA SER A 152 -31.54 -40.37 13.77
C SER A 152 -31.27 -39.12 14.62
N LEU A 153 -31.72 -39.15 15.88
CA LEU A 153 -31.38 -38.11 16.84
C LEU A 153 -29.86 -38.13 17.03
N PHE A 154 -29.21 -37.00 16.74
CA PHE A 154 -27.81 -36.79 17.11
C PHE A 154 -27.74 -36.68 18.64
N ILE A 155 -27.67 -37.83 19.30
CA ILE A 155 -27.34 -37.91 20.71
C ILE A 155 -25.82 -37.82 20.76
N ALA A 156 -25.29 -36.74 21.33
CA ALA A 156 -23.87 -36.64 21.59
C ALA A 156 -23.42 -37.96 22.24
N PRO A 157 -22.47 -38.68 21.65
CA PRO A 157 -22.03 -39.97 22.18
C PRO A 157 -21.73 -39.77 23.67
N PRO A 158 -22.29 -40.61 24.58
CA PRO A 158 -22.03 -40.48 25.99
C PRO A 158 -20.51 -40.39 26.16
N MET A 159 -20.05 -39.30 26.80
CA MET A 159 -18.63 -38.95 26.84
C MET A 159 -17.84 -40.19 27.22
N HIS A 160 -17.19 -40.81 26.23
CA HIS A 160 -16.19 -41.81 26.54
C HIS A 160 -15.19 -41.10 27.43
N ARG A 161 -14.88 -41.69 28.59
CA ARG A 161 -13.72 -41.30 29.40
C ARG A 161 -12.46 -41.62 28.59
N ARG A 162 -12.23 -40.93 27.47
CA ARG A 162 -10.89 -40.71 26.95
C ARG A 162 -10.18 -40.02 28.09
N GLY A 163 -9.07 -40.59 28.55
CA GLY A 163 -8.27 -40.06 29.65
C GLY A 163 -7.73 -38.68 29.27
N PHE A 164 -8.57 -37.66 29.41
CA PHE A 164 -8.15 -36.28 29.35
C PHE A 164 -7.42 -36.00 30.66
N ASP A 165 -6.12 -35.81 30.56
CA ASP A 165 -5.27 -35.57 31.71
C ASP A 165 -5.49 -34.15 32.22
N TYR A 166 -6.42 -34.01 33.17
CA TYR A 166 -6.73 -32.75 33.83
C TYR A 166 -5.51 -32.14 34.53
N GLN A 167 -4.54 -32.96 34.97
CA GLN A 167 -3.35 -32.46 35.66
C GLN A 167 -2.38 -31.82 34.67
N ALA A 168 -2.15 -32.44 33.52
CA ALA A 168 -1.34 -31.86 32.45
C ALA A 168 -1.95 -30.55 31.94
N ALA A 169 -3.26 -30.52 31.70
CA ALA A 169 -3.96 -29.32 31.26
C ALA A 169 -3.93 -28.19 32.31
N GLU A 170 -4.03 -28.51 33.60
CA GLU A 170 -3.93 -27.52 34.67
C GLU A 170 -2.51 -26.96 34.81
N GLN A 171 -1.48 -27.80 34.67
CA GLN A 171 -0.08 -27.37 34.67
C GLN A 171 0.22 -26.42 33.52
N GLU A 172 -0.17 -26.77 32.29
CA GLU A 172 -0.03 -25.91 31.10
C GLU A 172 -0.75 -24.56 31.31
N LEU A 173 -1.96 -24.59 31.85
CA LEU A 173 -2.75 -23.38 32.10
C LEU A 173 -2.12 -22.49 33.19
N ILE A 174 -1.46 -23.08 34.20
CA ILE A 174 -0.69 -22.33 35.21
C ILE A 174 0.55 -21.70 34.58
N GLU A 175 1.25 -22.41 33.69
CA GLU A 175 2.42 -21.89 32.97
C GLU A 175 2.05 -20.72 32.06
N LEU A 176 0.97 -20.86 31.29
CA LEU A 176 0.43 -19.78 30.44
C LEU A 176 -0.05 -18.57 31.25
N ARG A 177 -0.65 -18.79 32.44
CA ARG A 177 -1.02 -17.69 33.33
C ARG A 177 0.19 -16.99 33.94
N LYS A 178 1.29 -17.70 34.18
CA LYS A 178 2.54 -17.11 34.67
C LYS A 178 3.21 -16.29 33.58
N SER A 179 3.26 -16.79 32.34
CA SER A 179 3.79 -16.01 31.20
C SER A 179 2.97 -14.74 30.97
N GLY A 180 1.64 -14.83 30.93
CA GLY A 180 0.76 -13.66 30.75
C GLY A 180 0.85 -12.60 31.85
N LYS A 181 1.15 -13.00 33.10
CA LYS A 181 1.38 -12.04 34.21
C LYS A 181 2.74 -11.34 34.13
N ASN A 182 3.74 -11.96 33.50
CA ASN A 182 5.05 -11.34 33.28
C ASN A 182 4.98 -10.29 32.15
N THR A 183 4.18 -10.55 31.10
CA THR A 183 3.90 -9.59 30.02
C THR A 183 3.11 -8.38 30.54
N GLY A 184 2.14 -8.57 31.44
CA GLY A 184 1.35 -7.47 32.01
C GLY A 184 2.08 -6.56 33.01
N ARG A 185 3.26 -6.96 33.52
CA ARG A 185 4.09 -6.15 34.45
C ARG A 185 5.23 -5.39 33.76
N SER A 186 5.61 -5.84 32.57
CA SER A 186 6.64 -5.23 31.73
C SER A 186 5.90 -4.58 30.58
N GLY A 187 5.33 -3.39 30.80
CA GLY A 187 4.57 -2.69 29.76
C GLY A 187 5.41 -2.55 28.49
N ASP A 188 5.02 -3.30 27.45
CA ASP A 188 5.18 -3.18 25.99
C ASP A 188 6.39 -2.45 25.36
N HIS A 189 7.43 -2.17 26.12
CA HIS A 189 8.69 -1.61 25.65
C HIS A 189 9.78 -2.61 25.95
N MET A 190 9.95 -3.57 25.03
CA MET A 190 11.26 -4.19 24.87
C MET A 190 12.26 -3.03 24.64
N SER A 191 13.35 -3.00 25.40
CA SER A 191 14.25 -1.83 25.37
C SER A 191 14.77 -1.58 23.95
N ASN A 192 14.94 -0.31 23.55
CA ASN A 192 15.50 0.02 22.23
C ASN A 192 16.84 -0.69 21.99
N ALA A 193 17.62 -0.94 23.05
CA ALA A 193 18.87 -1.70 23.00
C ALA A 193 18.70 -3.15 22.49
N THR A 194 17.59 -3.81 22.80
CA THR A 194 17.29 -5.16 22.30
C THR A 194 16.88 -5.15 20.82
N LEU A 195 16.12 -4.13 20.37
CA LEU A 195 15.78 -3.97 18.95
C LEU A 195 17.00 -3.61 18.10
N GLU A 196 17.86 -2.71 18.60
CA GLU A 196 19.12 -2.33 17.94
C GLU A 196 20.12 -3.49 17.91
N SER A 197 20.04 -4.43 18.86
CA SER A 197 20.86 -5.64 18.83
C SER A 197 20.39 -6.69 17.83
N GLU A 198 19.16 -6.63 17.34
CA GLU A 198 18.62 -7.61 16.39
C GLU A 198 18.83 -7.19 14.94
N LEU A 199 18.57 -5.92 14.62
CA LEU A 199 18.81 -5.36 13.29
C LEU A 199 19.63 -4.07 13.40
N LEU A 200 20.89 -4.16 12.98
CA LEU A 200 21.80 -3.04 12.89
C LEU A 200 21.68 -2.37 11.51
N ILE A 201 21.20 -1.13 11.52
CA ILE A 201 21.11 -0.27 10.33
C ILE A 201 22.25 0.77 10.40
N ASN A 202 23.29 0.59 9.59
CA ASN A 202 24.40 1.52 9.48
C ASN A 202 24.26 2.35 8.21
N VAL A 203 24.16 3.67 8.35
CA VAL A 203 24.04 4.57 7.19
C VAL A 203 25.31 5.39 7.07
N ASN A 204 25.97 5.23 5.92
CA ASN A 204 27.18 5.96 5.56
C ASN A 204 26.87 6.84 4.35
N ILE A 205 27.08 8.15 4.51
CA ILE A 205 26.85 9.13 3.45
C ILE A 205 28.21 9.54 2.89
N PRO A 206 28.61 9.05 1.70
CA PRO A 206 29.85 9.48 1.07
C PRO A 206 29.89 11.00 0.85
N ASN A 207 31.04 11.59 1.13
CA ASN A 207 31.27 13.05 1.11
C ASN A 207 31.29 13.71 -0.28
N ILE A 208 31.11 12.91 -1.34
CA ILE A 208 31.22 13.35 -2.73
C ILE A 208 29.81 13.42 -3.30
N LEU A 209 29.34 14.64 -3.59
CA LEU A 209 28.16 14.85 -4.41
C LEU A 209 28.55 14.61 -5.86
N GLU A 210 27.88 13.66 -6.51
CA GLU A 210 28.09 13.41 -7.93
C GLU A 210 27.18 14.33 -8.74
N GLN A 211 27.76 14.99 -9.75
CA GLN A 211 26.97 15.66 -10.78
C GLN A 211 26.37 14.59 -11.69
N SER A 212 25.08 14.70 -11.99
CA SER A 212 24.37 13.73 -12.83
C SER A 212 25.08 13.58 -14.19
N SER A 213 25.50 12.37 -14.53
CA SER A 213 25.84 12.02 -15.91
C SER A 213 24.56 11.91 -16.76
N PRO A 214 24.57 12.25 -18.06
CA PRO A 214 23.38 12.27 -18.92
C PRO A 214 22.72 10.89 -19.21
N SER A 215 23.06 9.85 -18.45
CA SER A 215 22.62 8.46 -18.63
C SER A 215 21.54 7.99 -17.64
N SER A 216 21.22 8.73 -16.57
CA SER A 216 20.16 8.38 -15.62
C SER A 216 18.84 9.07 -15.99
N LEU A 217 18.09 8.45 -16.92
CA LEU A 217 16.77 8.93 -17.35
C LEU A 217 15.73 8.65 -16.26
N ILE A 218 15.12 9.70 -15.70
CA ILE A 218 13.87 9.59 -14.92
C ILE A 218 12.78 10.25 -15.76
N THR A 219 11.82 9.46 -16.23
CA THR A 219 10.71 9.95 -17.05
C THR A 219 9.56 10.36 -16.15
N THR A 220 9.34 11.66 -15.98
CA THR A 220 8.06 12.21 -15.55
C THR A 220 7.61 13.28 -16.54
N ASN A 221 6.33 13.24 -16.90
CA ASN A 221 5.73 13.92 -18.05
C ASN A 221 6.14 15.40 -18.22
N ASN A 222 6.63 15.70 -19.42
CA ASN A 222 6.67 16.98 -20.15
C ASN A 222 7.57 18.15 -19.72
N ASP A 223 8.49 18.01 -18.74
CA ASP A 223 9.64 18.93 -18.65
C ASP A 223 10.86 18.20 -18.05
N VAL A 224 11.88 17.93 -18.87
CA VAL A 224 13.11 17.24 -18.44
C VAL A 224 14.04 18.24 -17.72
N LYS A 225 13.89 18.36 -16.40
CA LYS A 225 14.91 18.98 -15.54
C LYS A 225 15.84 17.88 -15.02
N TYR A 226 17.13 17.98 -15.33
CA TYR A 226 18.15 17.10 -14.77
C TYR A 226 18.39 17.49 -13.29
N PRO A 227 18.45 16.53 -12.35
CA PRO A 227 18.87 16.85 -10.99
C PRO A 227 20.35 17.27 -11.00
N GLU A 228 20.63 18.54 -10.71
CA GLU A 228 22.00 19.08 -10.75
C GLU A 228 22.96 18.39 -9.76
N LEU A 229 22.42 17.84 -8.67
CA LEU A 229 23.16 17.20 -7.58
C LEU A 229 22.43 15.94 -7.11
N ILE A 230 23.16 14.82 -7.05
CA ILE A 230 22.67 13.55 -6.52
C ILE A 230 23.53 13.15 -5.31
N CYS A 231 22.88 12.79 -4.21
CA CYS A 231 23.52 12.22 -3.04
C CYS A 231 23.29 10.71 -3.01
N LYS A 232 24.38 9.94 -3.11
CA LYS A 232 24.35 8.49 -2.91
C LYS A 232 24.51 8.21 -1.42
N ILE A 233 23.70 7.30 -0.89
CA ILE A 233 23.75 6.90 0.52
C ILE A 233 23.96 5.40 0.57
N ASN A 234 24.92 4.94 1.37
CA ASN A 234 25.15 3.52 1.59
C ASN A 234 24.48 3.12 2.89
N ILE A 235 23.42 2.31 2.81
CA ILE A 235 22.75 1.75 3.98
C ILE A 235 23.15 0.28 4.07
N GLU A 236 23.82 -0.06 5.14
CA GLU A 236 24.25 -1.40 5.48
C GLU A 236 23.33 -1.97 6.55
N LEU A 237 22.88 -3.19 6.31
CA LEU A 237 21.97 -3.94 7.16
C LEU A 237 22.72 -5.17 7.66
N SER A 238 22.76 -5.36 8.97
CA SER A 238 23.35 -6.55 9.56
C SER A 238 22.47 -7.04 10.70
N SER A 239 22.39 -8.35 10.86
CA SER A 239 21.65 -8.99 11.95
C SER A 239 22.49 -10.11 12.54
N TYR A 240 22.29 -10.39 13.83
CA TYR A 240 22.91 -11.52 14.53
C TYR A 240 22.01 -12.77 14.55
N THR A 241 20.76 -12.64 14.12
CA THR A 241 19.74 -13.70 14.06
C THR A 241 19.16 -13.80 12.65
N SER A 242 18.52 -14.92 12.29
CA SER A 242 17.74 -14.96 11.04
C SER A 242 16.52 -14.06 11.17
N LEU A 243 16.37 -13.13 10.23
CA LEU A 243 15.17 -12.31 10.09
C LEU A 243 14.50 -12.64 8.76
N HIS A 244 13.17 -12.73 8.81
CA HIS A 244 12.30 -13.03 7.69
C HIS A 244 11.57 -11.77 7.22
N ASP A 245 11.27 -11.72 5.93
CA ASP A 245 10.46 -10.66 5.29
C ASP A 245 10.85 -9.23 5.71
N VAL A 246 12.15 -8.95 5.66
CA VAL A 246 12.70 -7.63 6.00
C VAL A 246 12.34 -6.63 4.91
N GLN A 247 11.51 -5.64 5.22
CA GLN A 247 11.15 -4.55 4.32
C GLN A 247 11.73 -3.24 4.83
N ILE A 248 12.21 -2.40 3.92
CA ILE A 248 12.85 -1.14 4.24
C ILE A 248 12.22 -0.04 3.40
N ILE A 249 11.78 1.00 4.09
CA ILE A 249 11.19 2.19 3.51
C ILE A 249 12.05 3.39 3.86
N LEU A 250 12.40 4.16 2.85
CA LEU A 250 13.16 5.40 2.95
C LEU A 250 12.22 6.57 2.71
N ASP A 251 12.06 7.40 3.73
CA ASP A 251 11.16 8.55 3.69
C ASP A 251 11.96 9.85 3.90
N VAL A 252 11.66 10.85 3.07
CA VAL A 252 12.27 12.18 3.09
C VAL A 252 11.18 13.22 2.89
N MET A 253 11.37 14.39 3.48
CA MET A 253 10.44 15.50 3.29
C MET A 253 10.66 16.15 1.93
N LYS A 254 9.56 16.48 1.24
CA LYS A 254 9.60 17.32 0.02
C LYS A 254 10.36 18.63 0.33
N PRO A 255 11.15 19.18 -0.61
CA PRO A 255 11.34 18.79 -2.02
C PRO A 255 12.37 17.68 -2.30
N LEU A 256 12.84 16.94 -1.27
CA LEU A 256 13.76 15.82 -1.49
C LEU A 256 12.99 14.62 -2.05
N HIS A 257 13.63 13.88 -2.94
CA HIS A 257 13.09 12.65 -3.54
C HIS A 257 14.14 11.53 -3.50
N VAL A 258 13.68 10.30 -3.25
CA VAL A 258 14.50 9.09 -3.29
C VAL A 258 14.13 8.30 -4.55
N ILE A 259 15.11 7.96 -5.38
CA ILE A 259 14.88 7.23 -6.65
C ILE A 259 14.39 5.79 -6.37
N GLU A 260 14.88 5.18 -5.30
CA GLU A 260 14.49 3.84 -4.84
C GLU A 260 14.21 3.89 -3.35
N TYR A 261 12.94 4.07 -2.99
CA TYR A 261 12.54 4.27 -1.59
C TYR A 261 12.13 2.98 -0.86
N TYR A 262 11.99 1.86 -1.57
CA TYR A 262 11.52 0.60 -1.01
C TYR A 262 12.46 -0.56 -1.37
N TYR A 263 12.82 -1.35 -0.37
CA TYR A 263 13.62 -2.57 -0.51
C TYR A 263 13.00 -3.72 0.28
N SER A 264 13.05 -4.93 -0.23
CA SER A 264 12.51 -6.12 0.45
C SER A 264 13.47 -7.31 0.35
N PHE A 265 13.69 -7.99 1.47
CA PHE A 265 14.55 -9.16 1.59
C PHE A 265 13.79 -10.28 2.29
N SER A 266 13.59 -11.42 1.62
CA SER A 266 12.88 -12.55 2.24
C SER A 266 13.61 -13.16 3.44
N ASN A 267 14.95 -13.10 3.43
CA ASN A 267 15.78 -13.59 4.52
C ASN A 267 17.03 -12.72 4.66
N LEU A 268 17.26 -12.17 5.86
CA LEU A 268 18.51 -11.47 6.20
C LEU A 268 19.33 -12.37 7.13
N ARG A 269 20.40 -12.95 6.60
CA ARG A 269 21.37 -13.78 7.34
C ARG A 269 22.78 -13.20 7.34
N ASP A 270 23.14 -12.53 6.25
CA ASP A 270 24.43 -11.86 6.06
C ASP A 270 24.25 -10.34 5.94
N ARG A 271 25.37 -9.62 6.02
CA ARG A 271 25.43 -8.18 5.80
C ARG A 271 24.96 -7.85 4.37
N GLN A 272 23.88 -7.08 4.26
CA GLN A 272 23.38 -6.53 3.00
C GLN A 272 23.73 -5.05 2.90
N THR A 273 23.94 -4.54 1.70
CA THR A 273 24.20 -3.10 1.48
C THR A 273 23.36 -2.62 0.31
N ILE A 274 22.57 -1.59 0.56
CA ILE A 274 21.76 -0.89 -0.45
C ILE A 274 22.33 0.51 -0.67
N GLN A 275 22.15 1.02 -1.88
CA GLN A 275 22.70 2.31 -2.29
C GLN A 275 21.62 3.23 -2.90
N PRO A 276 20.65 3.70 -2.09
CA PRO A 276 19.67 4.67 -2.55
C PRO A 276 20.30 6.00 -2.95
N MET A 277 19.63 6.70 -3.87
CA MET A 277 20.02 8.03 -4.35
C MET A 277 18.95 9.06 -4.03
N ILE A 278 19.38 10.20 -3.49
CA ILE A 278 18.53 11.32 -3.12
C ILE A 278 18.85 12.54 -3.98
N TYR A 279 17.82 13.21 -4.47
CA TYR A 279 17.91 14.43 -5.27
C TYR A 279 16.81 15.43 -4.90
N ILE A 280 16.92 16.65 -5.41
CA ILE A 280 15.93 17.73 -5.25
C ILE A 280 15.33 18.01 -6.63
N ASN A 281 14.00 18.09 -6.72
CA ASN A 281 13.29 18.33 -7.98
C ASN A 281 12.40 19.58 -7.99
N ASP A 282 12.01 20.06 -6.80
CA ASP A 282 11.00 21.10 -6.64
C ASP A 282 11.58 22.37 -6.01
N ASP A 283 11.04 23.52 -6.43
CA ASP A 283 11.36 24.86 -5.92
C ASP A 283 10.74 25.16 -4.53
N LEU A 284 10.28 24.14 -3.81
CA LEU A 284 9.67 24.29 -2.49
C LEU A 284 10.73 24.58 -1.41
N PRO A 285 10.41 25.40 -0.39
CA PRO A 285 11.33 25.67 0.72
C PRO A 285 11.57 24.39 1.52
N LEU A 286 12.83 23.98 1.73
CA LEU A 286 13.10 22.76 2.50
C LEU A 286 12.79 22.98 3.99
N LEU A 287 12.00 22.07 4.59
CA LEU A 287 11.66 22.11 6.02
C LEU A 287 12.71 21.41 6.88
N SER A 288 13.08 20.19 6.50
CA SER A 288 14.00 19.31 7.22
C SER A 288 14.89 18.58 6.23
N SER A 289 16.13 18.32 6.62
CA SER A 289 17.11 17.57 5.84
C SER A 289 17.22 16.12 6.35
N GLU A 290 16.15 15.59 6.95
CA GLU A 290 16.11 14.28 7.57
C GLU A 290 15.74 13.18 6.57
N LEU A 291 16.51 12.10 6.60
CA LEU A 291 16.17 10.81 6.02
C LEU A 291 15.70 9.88 7.14
N ARG A 292 14.48 9.36 6.99
CA ARG A 292 13.92 8.33 7.87
C ARG A 292 14.02 6.98 7.19
N VAL A 293 14.73 6.06 7.83
CA VAL A 293 14.85 4.66 7.41
C VAL A 293 13.99 3.83 8.36
N THR A 294 12.91 3.26 7.83
CA THR A 294 12.01 2.37 8.59
C THR A 294 12.19 0.96 8.08
N ALA A 295 12.60 0.05 8.95
CA ALA A 295 12.72 -1.37 8.68
C ALA A 295 11.64 -2.15 9.43
N THR A 296 10.90 -2.99 8.73
CA THR A 296 9.95 -3.94 9.30
C THR A 296 10.46 -5.35 9.04
N TYR A 297 10.33 -6.25 10.00
CA TYR A 297 10.80 -7.63 9.86
C TYR A 297 10.07 -8.60 10.77
N GLU A 298 10.10 -9.87 10.42
CA GLU A 298 9.62 -10.98 11.22
C GLU A 298 10.81 -11.74 11.83
N THR A 299 10.71 -12.04 13.13
CA THR A 299 11.72 -12.87 13.82
C THR A 299 11.44 -14.36 13.65
N ASP A 300 12.42 -15.23 13.91
CA ASP A 300 12.22 -16.70 13.90
C ASP A 300 11.09 -17.18 14.83
N ASN A 301 10.68 -16.37 15.82
CA ASN A 301 9.59 -16.64 16.73
C ASN A 301 8.19 -16.25 16.17
N GLY A 302 8.14 -15.64 14.98
CA GLY A 302 6.91 -15.13 14.37
C GLY A 302 6.48 -13.73 14.83
N ASP A 303 7.30 -13.04 15.64
CA ASP A 303 6.99 -11.66 16.05
C ASP A 303 7.32 -10.67 14.93
N LEU A 304 6.38 -9.78 14.62
CA LEU A 304 6.59 -8.63 13.73
C LEU A 304 7.18 -7.45 14.49
N ARG A 305 8.27 -6.87 13.97
CA ARG A 305 9.00 -5.77 14.61
C ARG A 305 9.26 -4.63 13.64
N ILE A 306 9.40 -3.44 14.20
CA ILE A 306 9.67 -2.20 13.46
C ILE A 306 10.84 -1.47 14.11
N VAL A 307 11.85 -1.13 13.32
CA VAL A 307 13.00 -0.31 13.74
C VAL A 307 13.06 0.92 12.84
N GLN A 308 13.13 2.10 13.45
CA GLN A 308 13.19 3.37 12.74
C GLN A 308 14.47 4.11 13.11
N LYS A 309 15.23 4.54 12.09
CA LYS A 309 16.44 5.33 12.23
C LYS A 309 16.31 6.63 11.45
N ILE A 310 16.60 7.76 12.09
CA ILE A 310 16.56 9.09 11.46
C ILE A 310 18.00 9.60 11.32
N ILE A 311 18.37 10.05 10.13
CA ILE A 311 19.71 10.56 9.80
C ILE A 311 19.58 11.94 9.15
N GLN A 312 20.51 12.84 9.46
CA GLN A 312 20.60 14.15 8.83
C GLN A 312 21.41 14.06 7.53
N LEU A 313 20.83 14.47 6.41
CA LEU A 313 21.51 14.55 5.13
C LEU A 313 22.48 15.75 5.08
N PRO A 314 23.60 15.63 4.34
CA PRO A 314 24.52 16.74 4.15
C PRO A 314 23.84 17.93 3.49
N LEU A 315 23.88 19.07 4.17
CA LEU A 315 23.25 20.30 3.71
C LEU A 315 23.84 20.85 2.40
N ARG A 316 25.02 20.37 1.98
CA ARG A 316 25.64 20.70 0.70
C ARG A 316 24.79 20.25 -0.51
N ILE A 317 23.86 19.32 -0.32
CA ILE A 317 22.89 18.91 -1.36
C ILE A 317 21.94 20.08 -1.69
N VAL A 318 21.67 20.96 -0.71
CA VAL A 318 20.63 21.98 -0.77
C VAL A 318 21.22 23.40 -0.77
N LEU A 319 22.31 23.63 -0.03
CA LEU A 319 22.85 24.94 0.29
C LEU A 319 24.29 25.12 -0.20
N ARG A 320 24.60 26.33 -0.67
CA ARG A 320 25.95 26.78 -1.03
C ARG A 320 26.29 28.07 -0.29
N ALA A 321 27.54 28.20 0.15
CA ALA A 321 28.03 29.47 0.71
C ALA A 321 28.04 30.56 -0.37
N CYS A 322 27.53 31.74 -0.05
CA CYS A 322 27.49 32.90 -0.95
C CYS A 322 27.85 34.19 -0.18
N PRO A 323 28.18 35.30 -0.85
CA PRO A 323 28.35 36.58 -0.18
C PRO A 323 27.04 36.98 0.54
N PRO A 324 27.13 37.58 1.75
CA PRO A 324 25.95 38.00 2.50
C PRO A 324 25.22 39.16 1.81
N GLU A 325 23.90 39.07 1.71
CA GLU A 325 23.03 40.15 1.20
C GLU A 325 22.51 41.04 2.34
N ASN A 326 22.47 42.36 2.09
CA ASN A 326 22.09 43.38 3.07
C ASN A 326 20.63 43.87 2.92
N THR A 327 20.00 43.64 1.78
CA THR A 327 18.61 44.04 1.48
C THR A 327 17.67 42.91 1.87
N THR A 328 16.82 43.10 2.88
CA THR A 328 15.93 42.03 3.39
C THR A 328 14.56 42.55 3.83
N SER A 329 13.51 41.81 3.49
CA SER A 329 12.11 42.06 3.89
C SER A 329 11.76 41.39 5.22
N PHE A 330 12.39 40.24 5.52
CA PHE A 330 12.13 39.48 6.74
C PHE A 330 13.39 39.29 7.58
N SER A 331 13.25 39.36 8.90
CA SER A 331 14.36 39.09 9.81
C SER A 331 13.92 38.50 11.15
N ALA A 332 14.62 37.47 11.61
CA ALA A 332 14.49 36.89 12.94
C ALA A 332 15.74 37.17 13.77
N THR A 333 15.57 37.41 15.08
CA THR A 333 16.69 37.67 16.00
C THR A 333 16.74 36.61 17.09
N ILE A 334 17.92 36.05 17.28
CA ILE A 334 18.26 35.06 18.30
C ILE A 334 19.26 35.73 19.24
N LYS A 335 18.90 35.88 20.52
CA LYS A 335 19.75 36.47 21.55
C LYS A 335 20.43 35.37 22.35
N CYS A 336 21.74 35.45 22.50
CA CYS A 336 22.54 34.58 23.35
C CYS A 336 22.84 35.29 24.68
N LEU A 337 22.81 34.55 25.79
CA LEU A 337 23.25 35.06 27.09
C LEU A 337 24.79 35.05 27.21
N ASP A 338 25.44 34.17 26.47
CA ASP A 338 26.90 34.00 26.39
C ASP A 338 27.51 34.70 25.16
N PRO A 339 28.85 34.89 25.11
CA PRO A 339 29.52 35.44 23.93
C PRO A 339 29.25 34.58 22.69
N LEU A 340 29.14 35.26 21.54
CA LEU A 340 28.81 34.61 20.27
C LEU A 340 29.88 33.59 19.85
N ILE A 341 29.42 32.43 19.41
CA ILE A 341 30.22 31.39 18.79
C ILE A 341 30.53 31.79 17.34
N ASN A 342 31.77 31.59 16.90
CA ASN A 342 32.17 31.91 15.54
C ASN A 342 31.47 30.99 14.51
N PHE A 343 31.10 31.52 13.34
CA PHE A 343 30.44 30.75 12.29
C PHE A 343 31.27 29.56 11.79
N ASN A 344 32.60 29.62 11.82
CA ASN A 344 33.45 28.47 11.46
C ASN A 344 33.27 27.29 12.42
N GLN A 345 32.97 27.59 13.69
CA GLN A 345 32.70 26.58 14.68
C GLN A 345 31.26 26.05 14.57
N LEU A 346 30.29 26.89 14.18
CA LEU A 346 28.89 26.50 13.98
C LEU A 346 28.64 25.80 12.65
N PHE A 347 29.38 26.13 11.59
CA PHE A 347 29.22 25.61 10.22
C PHE A 347 30.56 25.15 9.60
N PRO A 348 31.29 24.21 10.22
CA PRO A 348 32.64 23.82 9.75
C PRO A 348 32.66 23.31 8.30
N VAL A 349 31.61 22.59 7.89
CA VAL A 349 31.47 21.94 6.58
C VAL A 349 31.19 22.94 5.44
N ILE A 350 30.68 24.14 5.72
CA ILE A 350 30.29 25.11 4.67
C ILE A 350 31.48 26.00 4.25
N TYR A 351 32.42 26.27 5.15
CA TYR A 351 33.54 27.20 4.92
C TYR A 351 34.70 26.59 4.10
N HIS A 352 34.81 25.27 4.00
CA HIS A 352 36.02 24.61 3.45
C HIS A 352 36.13 24.57 1.91
N VAL A 353 35.07 24.93 1.16
CA VAL A 353 35.06 24.81 -0.32
C VAL A 353 35.14 26.16 -1.04
N CYS A 354 35.14 27.29 -0.31
CA CYS A 354 35.17 28.62 -0.92
C CYS A 354 36.49 28.91 -1.69
N GLU A 355 37.51 28.04 -1.59
CA GLU A 355 38.79 28.18 -2.30
C GLU A 355 38.89 27.37 -3.61
N CYS A 356 37.99 26.41 -3.88
CA CYS A 356 38.08 25.61 -5.11
C CYS A 356 37.32 26.20 -6.32
N VAL A 357 36.34 27.09 -6.11
CA VAL A 357 35.59 27.70 -7.22
C VAL A 357 36.31 28.91 -7.81
N CYS A 358 37.16 29.60 -7.03
CA CYS A 358 37.90 30.78 -7.50
C CYS A 358 39.13 30.44 -8.37
N LEU A 359 39.71 29.23 -8.26
CA LEU A 359 40.80 28.82 -9.16
C LEU A 359 40.30 28.38 -10.55
N ASN A 360 39.06 27.92 -10.68
CA ASN A 360 38.50 27.47 -11.97
C ASN A 360 38.03 28.62 -12.90
N ARG A 361 38.13 29.88 -12.48
CA ARG A 361 37.85 31.05 -13.32
C ARG A 361 39.09 31.82 -13.79
N LEU A 362 40.30 31.36 -13.46
CA LEU A 362 41.55 32.07 -13.78
C LEU A 362 42.59 31.28 -14.60
N LEU A 363 42.23 30.15 -15.22
CA LEU A 363 43.14 29.43 -16.12
C LEU A 363 42.41 28.83 -17.34
N PRO A 364 42.46 29.48 -18.52
CA PRO A 364 42.19 28.81 -19.78
C PRO A 364 43.51 28.52 -20.52
N PHE A 365 44.55 27.94 -19.89
CA PHE A 365 45.80 27.63 -20.61
C PHE A 365 46.69 26.58 -19.92
N VAL A 366 46.20 25.39 -19.53
CA VAL A 366 47.08 24.20 -19.40
C VAL A 366 46.33 22.92 -19.74
N GLY A 367 45.81 22.85 -20.96
CA GLY A 367 45.48 21.57 -21.59
C GLY A 367 46.67 21.11 -22.41
N LEU A 368 47.70 20.53 -21.77
CA LEU A 368 48.79 19.76 -22.39
C LEU A 368 49.85 19.42 -21.33
N LEU A 369 49.58 18.44 -20.46
CA LEU A 369 50.62 17.62 -19.78
C LEU A 369 49.93 16.56 -18.90
N LYS A 370 49.06 15.76 -19.53
CA LYS A 370 48.86 14.36 -19.13
C LYS A 370 49.75 13.55 -20.06
N CYS A 371 50.88 13.11 -19.52
CA CYS A 371 51.74 12.01 -19.95
C CYS A 371 53.22 12.36 -19.71
N LEU A 372 53.90 11.44 -19.01
CA LEU A 372 55.35 11.23 -18.89
C LEU A 372 56.00 11.67 -17.57
N PHE A 373 56.86 10.76 -17.10
CA PHE A 373 57.86 10.81 -16.01
C PHE A 373 57.32 10.43 -14.63
N TYR A 374 57.51 9.19 -14.17
CA TYR A 374 58.78 8.50 -13.83
C TYR A 374 59.52 9.24 -12.71
N VAL A 375 59.86 8.46 -11.69
CA VAL A 375 60.62 8.78 -10.48
C VAL A 375 61.72 9.81 -10.75
N ASP A 376 61.76 10.88 -9.95
CA ASP A 376 63.03 11.53 -9.63
C ASP A 376 63.10 11.99 -8.17
N ILE A 377 64.13 11.47 -7.50
CA ILE A 377 64.55 11.78 -6.15
C ILE A 377 65.46 12.99 -6.28
N ASN A 378 65.06 14.15 -5.77
CA ASN A 378 65.89 15.19 -5.15
C ASN A 378 65.26 16.58 -5.31
N GLN A 379 64.65 17.11 -4.23
CA GLN A 379 64.94 18.49 -3.79
C GLN A 379 64.42 18.74 -2.37
N LYS A 380 65.40 18.96 -1.48
CA LYS A 380 65.38 19.53 -0.13
C LYS A 380 64.05 20.12 0.37
N VAL A 381 63.38 19.38 1.24
CA VAL A 381 62.64 19.95 2.37
C VAL A 381 63.39 19.57 3.65
N ARG A 382 63.92 20.57 4.36
CA ARG A 382 64.49 20.42 5.70
C ARG A 382 63.34 20.23 6.69
N GLY A 383 63.13 19.00 7.12
CA GLY A 383 62.29 18.63 8.26
C GLY A 383 62.69 17.24 8.71
N PHE A 384 63.39 17.15 9.84
CA PHE A 384 63.88 15.88 10.39
C PHE A 384 62.72 14.99 10.83
N ILE A 385 62.60 13.80 10.23
CA ILE A 385 61.91 12.66 10.86
C ILE A 385 62.92 11.52 10.96
N SER A 386 63.40 11.28 12.18
CA SER A 386 64.21 10.13 12.54
C SER A 386 63.29 8.94 12.77
N LEU A 387 63.30 7.97 11.85
CA LEU A 387 62.65 6.68 12.03
C LEU A 387 63.65 5.68 12.59
N LYS A 388 63.49 5.28 13.86
CA LYS A 388 64.09 4.06 14.42
C LYS A 388 63.04 2.97 14.57
N LYS A 389 63.46 1.77 14.19
CA LYS A 389 62.74 0.50 14.09
C LYS A 389 61.97 0.09 15.36
N ASN A 390 60.88 -0.65 15.10
CA ASN A 390 60.14 -1.59 15.96
C ASN A 390 59.23 -0.99 17.07
N ASN A 391 57.94 -0.84 16.76
CA ASN A 391 56.78 -1.44 17.48
C ASN A 391 55.49 -0.67 17.17
N PHE A 392 54.64 -1.24 16.32
CA PHE A 392 53.24 -0.84 16.19
C PHE A 392 52.45 -1.41 17.38
N ARG A 393 51.97 -0.54 18.29
CA ARG A 393 50.80 -0.78 19.17
C ARG A 393 50.16 0.55 19.55
N LEU A 394 49.00 0.89 18.95
CA LEU A 394 48.09 1.88 19.50
C LEU A 394 47.09 1.15 20.41
N TYR A 395 47.23 1.36 21.71
CA TYR A 395 46.22 1.01 22.70
C TYR A 395 45.23 2.17 22.77
N CYS A 396 43.97 1.94 22.40
CA CYS A 396 42.86 2.78 22.82
C CYS A 396 42.30 2.18 24.12
N LYS A 397 42.37 2.91 25.24
CA LYS A 397 41.85 2.47 26.53
C LYS A 397 40.99 3.59 27.13
N ARG A 398 39.69 3.26 27.29
CA ARG A 398 38.55 4.02 27.89
C ARG A 398 38.03 5.17 27.02
N SER A 399 36.83 5.09 26.41
CA SER A 399 35.47 4.90 26.97
C SER A 399 35.08 5.98 27.98
N ILE A 400 34.49 7.06 27.44
CA ILE A 400 33.39 7.81 28.05
C ILE A 400 32.40 8.04 26.90
N VAL A 401 31.23 7.41 27.00
CA VAL A 401 30.10 7.58 26.07
C VAL A 401 29.43 8.90 26.41
N ALA A 402 29.41 9.83 25.46
CA ALA A 402 28.56 11.00 25.45
C ALA A 402 28.03 11.18 24.02
N ASP A 403 26.77 11.58 23.89
CA ASP A 403 25.95 11.70 22.66
C ASP A 403 26.42 12.80 21.67
N SER A 404 27.74 12.97 21.52
CA SER A 404 28.38 14.04 20.73
C SER A 404 29.03 13.58 19.42
N ASP A 405 28.96 12.30 19.07
CA ASP A 405 29.80 11.70 18.01
C ASP A 405 29.10 11.67 16.64
N PHE A 406 28.71 12.83 16.10
CA PHE A 406 28.27 12.97 14.71
C PHE A 406 28.81 14.21 13.97
N TYR A 407 29.86 14.87 14.47
CA TYR A 407 30.38 16.11 13.87
C TYR A 407 31.86 16.13 13.49
N ASP A 408 32.57 15.00 13.54
CA ASP A 408 33.99 14.98 13.16
C ASP A 408 34.18 14.53 11.70
N GLU A 409 33.90 15.46 10.77
CA GLU A 409 34.42 15.41 9.41
C GLU A 409 35.54 16.44 9.19
N PHE A 410 36.77 15.93 9.27
CA PHE A 410 38.08 16.47 8.85
C PHE A 410 38.79 17.53 9.72
N ILE A 411 40.09 17.25 9.91
CA ILE A 411 41.12 17.99 10.65
C ILE A 411 41.50 19.29 9.90
N PRO A 412 41.73 20.42 10.59
CA PRO A 412 42.03 21.70 9.94
C PRO A 412 43.51 21.84 9.57
N ASP A 413 43.80 22.32 8.36
CA ASP A 413 45.04 23.06 8.07
C ASP A 413 44.77 24.55 8.27
N THR A 414 45.33 25.08 9.34
CA THR A 414 45.26 26.51 9.72
C THR A 414 46.08 27.37 8.76
N SER A 415 45.40 28.17 7.94
CA SER A 415 45.94 29.44 7.44
C SER A 415 44.96 30.58 7.71
N GLN A 416 45.47 31.61 8.37
CA GLN A 416 44.76 32.77 8.93
C GLN A 416 43.78 33.43 7.94
N ARG A 417 42.47 33.40 8.25
CA ARG A 417 41.46 34.28 7.66
C ARG A 417 40.73 35.05 8.76
N GLN A 418 40.51 36.33 8.54
CA GLN A 418 39.75 37.19 9.47
C GLN A 418 38.32 36.63 9.64
N PRO A 419 37.76 36.64 10.85
CA PRO A 419 36.40 36.18 11.09
C PRO A 419 35.41 37.16 10.45
N SER A 420 34.70 36.71 9.40
CA SER A 420 33.56 37.46 8.89
C SER A 420 32.41 37.38 9.90
N ASN A 421 31.90 38.53 10.34
CA ASN A 421 30.74 38.63 11.22
C ASN A 421 29.41 38.37 10.49
N ALA A 422 29.44 37.98 9.21
CA ALA A 422 28.28 37.59 8.43
C ALA A 422 28.55 36.34 7.59
N LEU A 423 27.52 35.50 7.44
CA LEU A 423 27.51 34.29 6.62
C LEU A 423 26.30 34.34 5.67
N GLY A 424 26.52 34.24 4.36
CA GLY A 424 25.47 34.08 3.35
C GLY A 424 25.33 32.62 2.92
N LEU A 425 24.09 32.12 2.88
CA LEU A 425 23.74 30.78 2.43
C LEU A 425 22.71 30.89 1.30
N CYS A 426 22.99 30.31 0.14
CA CYS A 426 22.13 30.31 -1.03
C CYS A 426 21.56 28.91 -1.26
N TYR A 427 20.25 28.79 -1.43
CA TYR A 427 19.60 27.56 -1.88
C TYR A 427 19.95 27.30 -3.35
N ILE A 428 20.46 26.11 -3.65
CA ILE A 428 20.98 25.78 -4.98
C ILE A 428 19.87 25.78 -6.04
N HIS A 429 18.68 25.30 -5.68
CA HIS A 429 17.55 25.17 -6.63
C HIS A 429 16.73 26.45 -6.76
N SER A 430 16.28 27.04 -5.64
CA SER A 430 15.45 28.26 -5.66
C SER A 430 16.23 29.57 -5.81
N GLY A 431 17.55 29.55 -5.56
CA GLY A 431 18.40 30.75 -5.59
C GLY A 431 18.19 31.73 -4.43
N HIS A 432 17.28 31.42 -3.48
CA HIS A 432 17.03 32.28 -2.33
C HIS A 432 18.26 32.36 -1.40
N VAL A 433 18.59 33.57 -0.97
CA VAL A 433 19.73 33.84 -0.09
C VAL A 433 19.25 34.14 1.32
N VAL A 434 19.87 33.49 2.29
CA VAL A 434 19.67 33.73 3.73
C VAL A 434 21.00 34.20 4.33
N THR A 435 20.99 35.39 4.92
CA THR A 435 22.15 36.00 5.56
C THR A 435 22.02 35.88 7.08
N ILE A 436 23.06 35.36 7.73
CA ILE A 436 23.20 35.33 9.19
C ILE A 436 24.26 36.36 9.60
N VAL A 437 23.88 37.32 10.44
CA VAL A 437 24.76 38.37 10.95
C VAL A 437 24.96 38.18 12.45
N ALA A 438 26.22 38.10 12.89
CA ALA A 438 26.62 38.03 14.29
C ALA A 438 26.89 39.44 14.84
N GLY A 439 25.99 39.95 15.67
CA GLY A 439 26.13 41.22 16.37
C GLY A 439 26.96 41.06 17.63
N THR A 440 28.30 41.12 17.53
CA THR A 440 29.23 40.92 18.66
C THR A 440 28.99 41.89 19.82
N ASN A 441 28.51 43.10 19.56
CA ASN A 441 28.22 44.09 20.60
C ASN A 441 26.87 43.87 21.30
N THR A 442 25.97 43.09 20.69
CA THR A 442 24.60 42.89 21.19
C THR A 442 24.32 41.44 21.61
N ASN A 443 25.31 40.54 21.43
CA ASN A 443 25.18 39.09 21.60
C ASN A 443 23.93 38.53 20.91
N ARG A 444 23.70 38.95 19.66
CA ARG A 444 22.55 38.51 18.85
C ARG A 444 23.00 37.98 17.50
N TYR A 445 22.43 36.86 17.09
CA TYR A 445 22.40 36.45 15.69
C TYR A 445 21.13 37.00 15.04
N ARG A 446 21.29 37.68 13.91
CA ARG A 446 20.18 38.12 13.08
C ARG A 446 20.17 37.30 11.80
N VAL A 447 19.10 36.56 11.56
CA VAL A 447 18.88 35.83 10.31
C VAL A 447 17.94 36.67 9.45
N GLN A 448 18.30 36.88 8.19
CA GLN A 448 17.57 37.75 7.28
C GLN A 448 17.49 37.15 5.88
N SER A 449 16.35 37.36 5.20
CA SER A 449 16.17 36.95 3.80
C SER A 449 15.06 37.80 3.14
N ASN A 450 15.00 37.73 1.81
CA ASN A 450 13.88 38.27 1.01
C ASN A 450 12.66 37.34 1.01
N ASP A 451 12.88 36.05 1.24
CA ASP A 451 11.83 35.04 1.39
C ASP A 451 11.76 34.56 2.84
N ALA A 452 10.56 34.58 3.42
CA ALA A 452 10.38 34.20 4.81
C ALA A 452 10.48 32.69 5.02
N LEU A 453 10.03 31.89 4.04
CA LEU A 453 9.96 30.43 4.17
C LEU A 453 11.35 29.80 4.14
N SER A 454 12.24 30.32 3.30
CA SER A 454 13.65 29.92 3.20
C SER A 454 14.45 30.14 4.49
N MET A 455 13.99 30.98 5.42
CA MET A 455 14.66 31.16 6.71
C MET A 455 14.47 29.98 7.67
N THR A 456 13.42 29.18 7.49
CA THR A 456 12.96 28.15 8.44
C THR A 456 14.05 27.12 8.74
N LEU A 457 14.59 26.47 7.71
CA LEU A 457 15.66 25.47 7.85
C LEU A 457 16.91 26.05 8.49
N ILE A 458 17.34 27.24 8.06
CA ILE A 458 18.56 27.89 8.55
C ILE A 458 18.43 28.24 10.03
N ILE A 459 17.26 28.74 10.45
CA ILE A 459 16.96 29.02 11.85
C ILE A 459 16.90 27.72 12.66
N GLN A 460 16.26 26.67 12.15
CA GLN A 460 16.22 25.36 12.80
C GLN A 460 17.62 24.79 13.03
N MET A 461 18.47 24.84 12.01
CA MET A 461 19.86 24.41 12.12
C MET A 461 20.67 25.25 13.10
N LEU A 462 20.54 26.59 13.04
CA LEU A 462 21.25 27.50 13.92
C LEU A 462 20.83 27.30 15.38
N VAL A 463 19.53 27.22 15.65
CA VAL A 463 18.98 26.97 16.98
C VAL A 463 19.40 25.59 17.49
N GLY A 464 19.33 24.54 16.67
CA GLY A 464 19.77 23.19 17.04
C GLY A 464 21.26 23.13 17.41
N ARG A 465 22.13 23.73 16.59
CA ARG A 465 23.59 23.77 16.84
C ARG A 465 23.99 24.68 17.99
N LEU A 466 23.25 25.77 18.22
CA LEU A 466 23.50 26.61 19.38
C LEU A 466 23.00 25.92 20.65
N ASN A 467 21.84 25.27 20.64
CA ASN A 467 21.32 24.53 21.80
C ASN A 467 22.23 23.36 22.21
N SER A 468 22.84 22.65 21.27
CA SER A 468 23.79 21.57 21.60
C SER A 468 25.06 22.07 22.29
N ARG A 469 25.44 23.33 22.08
CA ARG A 469 26.64 23.94 22.68
C ARG A 469 26.35 24.84 23.89
N LEU A 470 25.17 25.46 23.91
CA LEU A 470 24.70 26.43 24.89
C LEU A 470 23.25 26.09 25.30
N PRO A 471 23.01 24.95 25.98
CA PRO A 471 21.66 24.50 26.31
C PRO A 471 20.97 25.49 27.26
N GLY A 472 19.76 25.93 26.89
CA GLY A 472 18.90 26.79 27.72
C GLY A 472 19.36 28.25 27.87
N ARG A 473 20.35 28.70 27.08
CA ARG A 473 20.93 30.06 27.17
C ARG A 473 20.62 30.96 25.97
N ILE A 474 19.60 30.59 25.21
CA ILE A 474 19.19 31.24 23.98
C ILE A 474 17.76 31.70 24.12
N VAL A 475 17.48 32.92 23.70
CA VAL A 475 16.14 33.50 23.68
C VAL A 475 15.85 34.03 22.29
N THR A 476 14.67 33.71 21.78
CA THR A 476 14.23 34.03 20.42
C THR A 476 13.05 34.99 20.48
N SER A 477 13.05 36.00 19.61
CA SER A 477 11.95 36.98 19.53
C SER A 477 10.96 36.62 18.43
N ILE A 478 9.69 36.41 18.78
CA ILE A 478 8.59 36.26 17.82
C ILE A 478 7.92 37.63 17.66
N GLY A 479 8.12 38.28 16.51
CA GLY A 479 7.44 39.53 16.14
C GLY A 479 6.12 39.31 15.39
N GLN A 480 5.35 40.39 15.25
CA GLN A 480 4.06 40.42 14.54
C GLN A 480 4.16 39.95 13.08
N ASN A 481 5.29 40.21 12.41
CA ASN A 481 5.53 39.80 11.03
C ASN A 481 5.48 38.27 10.85
N HIS A 482 5.90 37.48 11.85
CA HIS A 482 5.83 36.02 11.76
C HIS A 482 4.39 35.50 11.89
N LEU A 483 3.56 36.15 12.70
CA LEU A 483 2.14 35.81 12.81
C LEU A 483 1.38 36.22 11.55
N GLN A 484 1.68 37.40 10.99
CA GLN A 484 1.12 37.83 9.71
C GLN A 484 1.47 36.88 8.56
N LEU A 485 2.69 36.33 8.56
CA LEU A 485 3.10 35.29 7.60
C LEU A 485 2.21 34.05 7.71
N ILE A 486 1.99 33.53 8.92
CA ILE A 486 1.10 32.38 9.14
C ILE A 486 -0.31 32.69 8.65
N HIS A 487 -0.90 33.84 9.04
CA HIS A 487 -2.24 34.22 8.60
C HIS A 487 -2.35 34.32 7.08
N SER A 488 -1.36 34.94 6.42
CA SER A 488 -1.33 35.02 4.96
C SER A 488 -1.30 33.65 4.29
N HIS A 489 -0.55 32.68 4.84
CA HIS A 489 -0.50 31.31 4.31
C HIS A 489 -1.75 30.50 4.65
N ILE A 490 -2.41 30.74 5.79
CA ILE A 490 -3.71 30.15 6.13
C ILE A 490 -4.76 30.61 5.12
N ASP A 491 -4.85 31.91 4.86
CA ASP A 491 -5.83 32.48 3.94
C ASP A 491 -5.62 31.97 2.50
N ALA A 492 -4.36 31.92 2.05
CA ALA A 492 -4.01 31.37 0.74
C ALA A 492 -4.37 29.88 0.62
N HIS A 493 -4.01 29.07 1.62
CA HIS A 493 -4.35 27.65 1.63
C HIS A 493 -5.87 27.41 1.71
N PHE A 494 -6.59 28.24 2.47
CA PHE A 494 -8.05 28.18 2.58
C PHE A 494 -8.73 28.51 1.24
N ALA A 495 -8.31 29.58 0.56
CA ALA A 495 -8.87 29.97 -0.74
C ALA A 495 -8.70 28.86 -1.80
N ILE A 496 -7.56 28.18 -1.83
CA ILE A 496 -7.34 27.05 -2.76
C ILE A 496 -8.23 25.86 -2.41
N ARG A 497 -8.44 25.58 -1.12
CA ARG A 497 -9.37 24.52 -0.69
C ARG A 497 -10.81 24.81 -1.08
N GLU A 498 -11.24 26.07 -0.98
CA GLU A 498 -12.56 26.50 -1.44
C GLU A 498 -12.70 26.31 -2.95
N ARG A 499 -11.70 26.73 -3.73
CA ARG A 499 -11.65 26.48 -5.18
C ARG A 499 -11.71 25.00 -5.55
N ILE A 500 -10.97 24.13 -4.86
CA ILE A 500 -11.03 22.67 -5.08
C ILE A 500 -12.45 22.15 -4.83
N LYS A 501 -13.11 22.64 -3.78
CA LYS A 501 -14.48 22.26 -3.45
C LYS A 501 -15.46 22.69 -4.54
N GLU A 502 -15.31 23.91 -5.08
CA GLU A 502 -16.12 24.41 -6.20
C GLU A 502 -15.96 23.52 -7.44
N ILE A 503 -14.72 23.24 -7.86
CA ILE A 503 -14.43 22.37 -9.00
C ILE A 503 -14.99 20.96 -8.78
N SER A 504 -14.85 20.42 -7.56
CA SER A 504 -15.40 19.09 -7.22
C SER A 504 -16.92 19.05 -7.38
N ASN A 505 -17.64 20.07 -6.91
CA ASN A 505 -19.10 20.15 -7.06
C ASN A 505 -19.52 20.24 -8.53
N GLU A 506 -18.75 20.95 -9.36
CA GLU A 506 -19.01 21.04 -10.81
C GLU A 506 -18.78 19.69 -11.51
N ILE A 507 -17.70 18.98 -11.14
CA ILE A 507 -17.42 17.62 -11.61
C ILE A 507 -18.54 16.65 -11.21
N GLU A 508 -19.05 16.73 -9.98
CA GLU A 508 -20.18 15.92 -9.53
C GLU A 508 -21.43 16.15 -10.41
N LEU A 509 -21.76 17.42 -10.69
CA LEU A 509 -22.88 17.78 -11.55
C LEU A 509 -22.69 17.25 -12.98
N MET A 510 -21.51 17.45 -13.57
CA MET A 510 -21.22 16.99 -14.93
C MET A 510 -21.18 15.47 -15.04
N THR A 511 -20.66 14.77 -14.03
CA THR A 511 -20.67 13.31 -13.99
C THR A 511 -22.11 12.78 -13.93
N ALA A 512 -23.00 13.44 -13.17
CA ALA A 512 -24.42 13.11 -13.16
C ALA A 512 -25.09 13.38 -14.53
N GLN A 513 -24.75 14.48 -15.19
CA GLN A 513 -25.24 14.79 -16.54
C GLN A 513 -24.77 13.75 -17.57
N LEU A 514 -23.48 13.42 -17.59
CA LEU A 514 -22.88 12.41 -18.47
C LEU A 514 -23.58 11.06 -18.29
N ARG A 515 -23.76 10.61 -17.04
CA ARG A 515 -24.45 9.36 -16.72
C ARG A 515 -25.91 9.35 -17.19
N ASN A 516 -26.60 10.49 -17.13
CA ASN A 516 -27.96 10.62 -17.63
C ASN A 516 -28.03 10.59 -19.16
N VAL A 517 -27.05 11.21 -19.84
CA VAL A 517 -26.91 11.15 -21.30
C VAL A 517 -26.60 9.73 -21.75
N GLU A 518 -25.67 9.04 -21.10
CA GLU A 518 -25.35 7.62 -21.34
C GLU A 518 -26.57 6.72 -21.19
N LYS A 519 -27.34 6.88 -20.09
CA LYS A 519 -28.57 6.12 -19.88
C LYS A 519 -29.59 6.34 -21.00
N LYS A 520 -29.75 7.59 -21.46
CA LYS A 520 -30.66 7.91 -22.58
C LYS A 520 -30.14 7.34 -23.90
N LEU A 521 -28.84 7.40 -24.14
CA LEU A 521 -28.19 6.85 -25.32
C LEU A 521 -28.36 5.33 -25.39
N LEU A 522 -28.14 4.61 -24.28
CA LEU A 522 -28.35 3.16 -24.17
C LEU A 522 -29.81 2.76 -24.41
N ARG A 523 -30.78 3.49 -23.85
CA ARG A 523 -32.21 3.24 -24.13
C ARG A 523 -32.54 3.46 -25.60
N SER A 524 -32.05 4.55 -26.20
CA SER A 524 -32.27 4.84 -27.61
C SER A 524 -31.66 3.77 -28.52
N VAL A 525 -30.46 3.26 -28.23
CA VAL A 525 -29.84 2.16 -29.00
C VAL A 525 -30.63 0.85 -28.86
N ARG A 526 -31.22 0.59 -27.69
CA ARG A 526 -32.06 -0.60 -27.47
C ARG A 526 -33.40 -0.51 -28.20
N GLU A 527 -34.00 0.67 -28.26
CA GLU A 527 -35.35 0.90 -28.79
C GLU A 527 -35.37 1.25 -30.29
N THR A 528 -34.29 1.83 -30.83
CA THR A 528 -34.22 2.31 -32.22
C THR A 528 -33.03 1.74 -32.98
N ASN A 529 -33.17 1.59 -34.31
CA ASN A 529 -32.07 1.19 -35.20
C ASN A 529 -30.92 2.21 -35.08
N VAL A 530 -29.67 1.74 -34.95
CA VAL A 530 -28.44 2.54 -34.68
C VAL A 530 -28.30 3.81 -35.56
N ARG A 531 -28.91 3.80 -36.75
CA ARG A 531 -28.88 4.91 -37.73
C ARG A 531 -29.64 6.18 -37.29
N SER A 532 -30.61 6.10 -36.37
CA SER A 532 -31.34 7.29 -35.86
C SER A 532 -30.65 7.98 -34.69
N LEU A 533 -29.55 7.42 -34.16
CA LEU A 533 -28.88 7.99 -32.98
C LEU A 533 -28.20 9.33 -33.29
N ALA A 534 -27.60 9.47 -34.47
CA ALA A 534 -26.95 10.70 -34.90
C ALA A 534 -27.94 11.89 -35.00
N SER A 535 -29.20 11.64 -35.34
CA SER A 535 -30.23 12.68 -35.43
C SER A 535 -30.76 13.18 -34.07
N THR A 536 -30.45 12.49 -32.96
CA THR A 536 -30.95 12.88 -31.62
C THR A 536 -30.12 13.98 -30.95
N GLY A 537 -28.95 14.33 -31.49
CA GLY A 537 -28.01 15.29 -30.87
C GLY A 537 -27.34 14.78 -29.58
N LEU A 538 -27.74 13.62 -29.05
CA LEU A 538 -27.17 13.01 -27.85
C LEU A 538 -25.65 12.73 -27.95
N PRO A 539 -25.12 12.25 -29.10
CA PRO A 539 -23.67 12.04 -29.24
C PRO A 539 -22.87 13.34 -29.12
N PHE A 540 -23.40 14.46 -29.63
CA PHE A 540 -22.76 15.77 -29.52
C PHE A 540 -22.75 16.28 -28.07
N ILE A 541 -23.87 16.13 -27.36
CA ILE A 541 -23.96 16.48 -25.93
C ILE A 541 -22.97 15.64 -25.13
N PHE A 542 -22.92 14.33 -25.38
CA PHE A 542 -21.98 13.41 -24.72
C PHE A 542 -20.53 13.87 -24.88
N ASN A 543 -20.08 14.09 -26.12
CA ASN A 543 -18.71 14.54 -26.39
C ASN A 543 -18.41 15.90 -25.75
N SER A 544 -19.32 16.86 -25.88
CA SER A 544 -19.17 18.19 -25.24
C SER A 544 -19.04 18.08 -23.73
N THR A 545 -19.88 17.27 -23.07
CA THR A 545 -19.82 17.06 -21.62
C THR A 545 -18.55 16.32 -21.19
N TYR A 546 -18.07 15.39 -22.01
CA TYR A 546 -16.86 14.63 -21.75
C TYR A 546 -15.60 15.51 -21.87
N GLU A 547 -15.51 16.35 -22.89
CA GLU A 547 -14.41 17.32 -23.06
C GLU A 547 -14.39 18.33 -21.90
N LEU A 548 -15.56 18.84 -21.49
CA LEU A 548 -15.66 19.76 -20.36
C LEU A 548 -15.24 19.09 -19.04
N LEU A 549 -15.67 17.84 -18.82
CA LEU A 549 -15.26 17.04 -17.66
C LEU A 549 -13.76 16.81 -17.61
N THR A 550 -13.15 16.49 -18.74
CA THR A 550 -11.69 16.28 -18.83
C THR A 550 -10.94 17.58 -18.49
N SER A 551 -11.37 18.70 -19.05
CA SER A 551 -10.80 20.02 -18.73
C SER A 551 -10.93 20.39 -17.25
N GLN A 552 -12.07 20.08 -16.61
CA GLN A 552 -12.22 20.30 -15.17
C GLN A 552 -11.37 19.37 -14.32
N LEU A 553 -11.16 18.12 -14.74
CA LEU A 553 -10.24 17.19 -14.07
C LEU A 553 -8.79 17.70 -14.13
N ASP A 554 -8.36 18.25 -15.27
CA ASP A 554 -7.04 18.88 -15.40
C ASP A 554 -6.91 20.10 -14.46
N GLN A 555 -7.95 20.93 -14.37
CA GLN A 555 -7.99 22.06 -13.43
C GLN A 555 -7.99 21.61 -11.97
N LEU A 556 -8.69 20.52 -11.65
CA LEU A 556 -8.69 19.92 -10.32
C LEU A 556 -7.28 19.43 -9.95
N GLN A 557 -6.60 18.73 -10.86
CA GLN A 557 -5.24 18.27 -10.65
C GLN A 557 -4.28 19.45 -10.43
N ALA A 558 -4.38 20.51 -11.24
CA ALA A 558 -3.57 21.71 -11.06
C ALA A 558 -3.84 22.38 -9.69
N ALA A 559 -5.12 22.51 -9.31
CA ALA A 559 -5.50 23.08 -8.02
C ALA A 559 -5.03 22.22 -6.83
N GLN A 560 -5.03 20.89 -6.95
CA GLN A 560 -4.48 19.97 -5.94
C GLN A 560 -2.98 20.15 -5.77
N VAL A 561 -2.23 20.28 -6.86
CA VAL A 561 -0.79 20.58 -6.81
C VAL A 561 -0.54 21.94 -6.14
N GLU A 562 -1.33 22.96 -6.47
CA GLU A 562 -1.24 24.28 -5.81
C GLU A 562 -1.58 24.21 -4.32
N ARG A 563 -2.58 23.41 -3.93
CA ARG A 563 -2.93 23.17 -2.52
C ARG A 563 -1.76 22.55 -1.78
N ASP A 564 -1.12 21.52 -2.35
CA ASP A 564 0.02 20.86 -1.72
C ASP A 564 1.19 21.84 -1.54
N ARG A 565 1.45 22.71 -2.52
CA ARG A 565 2.45 23.78 -2.42
C ARG A 565 2.09 24.81 -1.33
N ALA A 566 0.84 25.25 -1.28
CA ALA A 566 0.39 26.21 -0.26
C ALA A 566 0.39 25.60 1.14
N GLY A 567 0.02 24.32 1.27
CA GLY A 567 0.07 23.55 2.51
C GLY A 567 1.50 23.41 3.02
N HIS A 568 2.44 23.07 2.13
CA HIS A 568 3.87 23.02 2.44
C HIS A 568 4.41 24.39 2.90
N GLY A 569 4.00 25.48 2.24
CA GLY A 569 4.35 26.84 2.67
C GLY A 569 3.80 27.20 4.05
N LEU A 570 2.55 26.81 4.35
CA LEU A 570 1.94 26.97 5.67
C LEU A 570 2.68 26.16 6.74
N GLU A 571 3.02 24.90 6.46
CA GLU A 571 3.83 24.05 7.32
C GLU A 571 5.18 24.71 7.64
N CYS A 572 5.88 25.24 6.64
CA CYS A 572 7.12 25.98 6.84
C CYS A 572 6.94 27.20 7.74
N ALA A 573 5.92 28.03 7.50
CA ALA A 573 5.64 29.23 8.29
C ALA A 573 5.32 28.89 9.76
N VAL A 574 4.55 27.83 9.98
CA VAL A 574 4.19 27.37 11.32
C VAL A 574 5.40 26.76 12.03
N LYS A 575 6.18 25.91 11.34
CA LYS A 575 7.41 25.32 11.90
C LYS A 575 8.43 26.40 12.26
N LEU A 576 8.56 27.47 11.47
CA LEU A 576 9.41 28.62 11.81
C LEU A 576 9.03 29.19 13.19
N VAL A 577 7.74 29.41 13.44
CA VAL A 577 7.28 29.90 14.74
C VAL A 577 7.50 28.87 15.85
N LEU A 578 7.32 27.57 15.58
CA LEU A 578 7.62 26.51 16.55
C LEU A 578 9.10 26.45 16.92
N VAL A 579 9.98 26.56 15.95
CA VAL A 579 11.44 26.59 16.17
C VAL A 579 11.83 27.84 16.94
N LEU A 580 11.22 29.00 16.64
CA LEU A 580 11.42 30.22 17.41
C LEU A 580 10.77 30.16 18.81
N LEU A 581 9.78 29.30 19.04
CA LEU A 581 9.17 29.14 20.36
C LEU A 581 9.98 28.19 21.26
N ARG A 582 10.65 27.18 20.67
CA ARG A 582 11.36 26.11 21.39
C ARG A 582 12.32 26.63 22.47
N PRO A 583 13.21 27.61 22.22
CA PRO A 583 14.14 28.09 23.25
C PRO A 583 13.47 28.83 24.40
N ASN A 584 12.24 29.33 24.20
CA ASN A 584 11.51 30.11 25.20
C ASN A 584 10.68 29.22 26.15
N VAL A 585 10.46 27.94 25.79
CA VAL A 585 9.67 27.00 26.57
C VAL A 585 10.61 26.03 27.30
N GLN A 586 10.62 26.09 28.63
CA GLN A 586 11.47 25.22 29.48
C GLN A 586 10.92 23.80 29.65
N ASP A 587 9.63 23.60 29.34
CA ASP A 587 8.91 22.35 29.56
C ASP A 587 8.76 21.58 28.24
N ASP A 588 9.52 20.50 28.09
CA ASP A 588 9.60 19.68 26.88
C ASP A 588 8.25 19.02 26.55
N ASP A 589 7.47 18.62 27.56
CA ASP A 589 6.18 17.97 27.37
C ASP A 589 5.17 18.94 26.78
N LYS A 590 5.16 20.19 27.26
CA LYS A 590 4.29 21.24 26.70
C LYS A 590 4.64 21.56 25.25
N TYR A 591 5.93 21.55 24.90
CA TYR A 591 6.37 21.75 23.53
C TYR A 591 5.93 20.58 22.64
N ALA A 592 6.10 19.33 23.10
CA ALA A 592 5.69 18.14 22.37
C ALA A 592 4.17 18.11 22.13
N ILE A 593 3.37 18.49 23.13
CA ILE A 593 1.91 18.62 22.99
C ILE A 593 1.58 19.65 21.91
N LEU A 594 2.23 20.82 21.93
CA LEU A 594 1.97 21.88 20.97
C LEU A 594 2.41 21.50 19.54
N GLU A 595 3.55 20.83 19.39
CA GLU A 595 4.02 20.28 18.11
C GLU A 595 3.04 19.21 17.58
N SER A 596 2.54 18.33 18.45
CA SER A 596 1.55 17.31 18.08
C SER A 596 0.18 17.88 17.72
N ALA A 597 -0.27 18.94 18.41
CA ALA A 597 -1.58 19.57 18.18
C ALA A 597 -1.64 20.30 16.84
N ILE A 598 -0.49 20.78 16.37
CA ILE A 598 -0.35 21.47 15.10
C ILE A 598 -0.22 20.50 13.92
N GLY A 599 0.17 19.25 14.18
CA GLY A 599 -0.01 18.09 13.29
C GLY A 599 0.26 18.37 11.81
N PHE A 600 1.53 18.34 11.41
CA PHE A 600 1.93 18.63 10.03
C PHE A 600 1.56 17.54 9.01
N VAL A 601 1.20 16.34 9.47
CA VAL A 601 0.76 15.26 8.59
C VAL A 601 -0.74 15.42 8.35
N PRO A 602 -1.19 15.71 7.12
CA PRO A 602 -2.61 15.69 6.81
C PRO A 602 -3.11 14.26 7.05
N LEU A 603 -4.01 14.08 8.02
CA LEU A 603 -4.88 12.91 8.01
C LEU A 603 -5.55 12.90 6.63
N PRO A 604 -5.45 11.81 5.85
CA PRO A 604 -6.33 11.63 4.70
C PRO A 604 -7.75 11.53 5.28
N ARG A 605 -8.41 12.68 5.44
CA ARG A 605 -9.86 12.72 5.57
C ARG A 605 -10.40 12.47 4.19
N ASP A 606 -10.48 11.18 3.85
CA ASP A 606 -11.59 10.71 3.05
C ASP A 606 -12.84 10.96 3.89
N ASP A 607 -13.53 12.06 3.61
CA ASP A 607 -14.93 12.23 3.99
C ASP A 607 -15.77 11.22 3.17
N ILE A 608 -15.56 9.92 3.41
CA ILE A 608 -16.58 8.89 3.19
C ILE A 608 -17.22 8.70 4.56
N VAL A 609 -18.14 9.62 4.86
CA VAL A 609 -19.16 9.37 5.87
C VAL A 609 -19.98 8.19 5.36
N CYS A 610 -19.66 6.98 5.83
CA CYS A 610 -20.62 5.89 5.84
C CYS A 610 -21.75 6.29 6.79
N ASN A 611 -22.83 6.83 6.22
CA ASN A 611 -24.17 6.73 6.80
C ASN A 611 -24.97 5.74 5.97
#